data_AF-A0A8R7TZE8-F1
#
_entry.id   AF-A0A8R7TZE8-F1
#
_cell.length_a   1.000
_cell.length_b   1.000
_cell.length_c   1.000
_cell.angle_alpha   90.00
_cell.angle_beta   90.00
_cell.angle_gamma   90.00
#
_symmetry.space_group_name_H-M   'P 1'
#
loop_
_entity.id
_entity.type
_entity.pdbx_description
1 polymer ?
#
loop_
_entity_poly.entity_id
_entity_poly.type
_entity_poly.pdbx_seq_one_letter_code
_entity_poly.pdbx_strand_id
1 'polypeptide(L)'
;MEQASPPAGSARNRKVVLRDYISRAPREDDMALVDGGAVPLRVPEGAAGPAVLVKNLYLSCDPYMRGRMRDFHGSYIPPFKPGSVSESGGFHSSGVRCR
;
A
#
# COMPACT_ATOMS: atom_id res chain seq x y z
N MET A 1 -9.83 -10.46 22.21
CA MET A 1 -9.70 -9.19 21.46
C MET A 1 -10.95 -9.07 20.61
N GLU A 2 -11.83 -8.16 20.96
CA GLU A 2 -13.13 -7.92 20.31
C GLU A 2 -12.92 -7.63 18.83
N GLN A 3 -13.35 -8.55 17.96
CA GLN A 3 -13.34 -8.31 16.52
C GLN A 3 -14.59 -7.50 16.20
N ALA A 4 -14.46 -6.17 16.18
CA ALA A 4 -15.50 -5.30 15.67
C ALA A 4 -15.83 -5.71 14.24
N SER A 5 -17.01 -6.32 14.06
CA SER A 5 -17.54 -6.66 12.75
C SER A 5 -17.72 -5.36 11.94
N PRO A 6 -17.12 -5.24 10.75
CA PRO A 6 -17.24 -4.02 9.97
C PRO A 6 -18.72 -3.81 9.56
N PRO A 7 -19.21 -2.55 9.51
CA PRO A 7 -20.58 -2.26 9.10
C PRO A 7 -20.87 -2.80 7.69
N ALA A 8 -22.11 -3.24 7.46
CA ALA A 8 -22.54 -3.85 6.19
C ALA A 8 -22.13 -2.97 5.00
N GLY A 9 -21.33 -3.54 4.09
CA GLY A 9 -20.76 -2.81 2.95
C GLY A 9 -19.35 -2.25 3.15
N SER A 10 -18.69 -2.56 4.27
CA SER A 10 -17.27 -2.27 4.50
C SER A 10 -16.49 -3.51 4.91
N ALA A 11 -15.18 -3.54 4.63
CA ALA A 11 -14.29 -4.65 4.97
C ALA A 11 -13.01 -4.13 5.64
N ARG A 12 -12.48 -4.89 6.59
CA ARG A 12 -11.22 -4.58 7.26
C ARG A 12 -10.05 -4.70 6.29
N ASN A 13 -9.25 -3.65 6.14
CA ASN A 13 -8.11 -3.62 5.23
C ASN A 13 -6.79 -3.53 6.01
N ARG A 14 -5.99 -4.60 6.00
CA ARG A 14 -4.65 -4.60 6.61
C ARG A 14 -3.62 -4.16 5.58
N LYS A 15 -2.68 -3.32 5.99
CA LYS A 15 -1.68 -2.70 5.12
C LYS A 15 -0.29 -3.01 5.65
N VAL A 16 0.66 -3.29 4.75
CA VAL A 16 2.08 -3.34 5.09
C VAL A 16 2.70 -2.02 4.65
N VAL A 17 3.34 -1.32 5.60
CA VAL A 17 3.89 0.02 5.43
C VAL A 17 5.38 -0.02 5.72
N LEU A 18 6.17 0.62 4.85
CA LEU A 18 7.59 0.85 5.10
C LEU A 18 7.74 1.97 6.13
N ARG A 19 8.42 1.72 7.25
CA ARG A 19 8.55 2.71 8.33
C ARG A 19 9.46 3.87 7.94
N ASP A 20 10.67 3.54 7.49
CA ASP A 20 11.74 4.48 7.17
C ASP A 20 12.55 4.00 5.97
N TYR A 21 13.31 4.90 5.35
CA TYR A 21 14.24 4.56 4.29
C TYR A 21 15.38 3.68 4.82
N ILE A 22 15.70 2.61 4.09
CA ILE A 22 16.72 1.64 4.49
C ILE A 22 17.86 1.55 3.50
N SER A 23 19.09 1.75 3.95
CA SER A 23 20.31 1.56 3.14
C SER A 23 20.84 0.12 3.21
N ARG A 24 20.52 -0.62 4.28
CA ARG A 24 20.94 -2.01 4.52
C ARG A 24 20.05 -3.04 3.81
N ALA A 25 20.28 -4.33 4.07
CA ALA A 25 19.33 -5.37 3.69
C ALA A 25 18.02 -5.21 4.48
N PRO A 26 16.85 -5.39 3.83
CA PRO A 26 15.56 -5.30 4.50
C PRO A 26 15.43 -6.36 5.58
N ARG A 27 14.91 -5.96 6.74
CA ARG A 27 14.53 -6.82 7.86
C ARG A 27 13.03 -6.70 8.10
N GLU A 28 12.48 -7.65 8.83
CA GLU A 28 11.06 -7.67 9.20
C GLU A 28 10.67 -6.41 10.00
N ASP A 29 11.57 -5.91 10.86
CA ASP A 29 11.35 -4.70 11.67
C ASP A 29 11.15 -3.41 10.86
N ASP A 30 11.59 -3.40 9.60
CA ASP A 30 11.46 -2.25 8.70
C ASP A 30 10.04 -2.10 8.14
N MET A 31 9.25 -3.18 8.21
CA MET A 31 7.89 -3.27 7.70
C MET A 31 6.89 -3.34 8.87
N ALA A 32 5.94 -2.41 8.89
CA ALA A 32 4.89 -2.38 9.89
C ALA A 32 3.57 -2.88 9.30
N LEU A 33 2.92 -3.81 9.99
CA LEU A 33 1.58 -4.25 9.66
C LEU A 33 0.59 -3.32 10.37
N VAL A 34 -0.04 -2.44 9.58
CA VAL A 34 -0.96 -1.41 10.05
C VAL A 34 -2.38 -1.84 9.76
N ASP A 35 -3.27 -1.70 10.75
CA ASP A 35 -4.69 -1.83 10.51
C ASP A 35 -5.20 -0.57 9.80
N GLY A 36 -5.58 -0.71 8.54
CA GLY A 36 -6.11 0.38 7.73
C GLY A 36 -7.59 0.66 8.00
N GLY A 37 -8.22 -0.01 8.97
CA GLY A 37 -9.61 0.17 9.33
C GLY A 37 -10.60 -0.46 8.35
N ALA A 38 -11.88 -0.13 8.54
CA ALA A 38 -12.95 -0.55 7.65
C ALA A 38 -12.98 0.33 6.40
N VAL A 39 -12.85 -0.30 5.22
CA VAL A 39 -12.91 0.37 3.92
C VAL A 39 -14.24 0.02 3.24
N PRO A 40 -15.00 1.01 2.75
CA PRO A 40 -16.24 0.75 2.02
C PRO A 40 -15.95 -0.02 0.73
N LEU A 41 -16.75 -1.05 0.44
CA LEU A 41 -16.64 -1.88 -0.76
C LEU A 41 -17.26 -1.22 -2.00
N ARG A 42 -17.04 0.09 -2.15
CA ARG A 42 -17.53 0.91 -3.26
C ARG A 42 -16.42 1.84 -3.70
N VAL A 43 -16.39 2.09 -5.01
CA VAL A 43 -15.48 3.10 -5.57
C VAL A 43 -15.98 4.47 -5.10
N PRO A 44 -15.10 5.35 -4.58
CA PRO A 44 -15.49 6.70 -4.20
C PRO A 44 -16.06 7.46 -5.41
N GLU A 45 -17.23 8.08 -5.24
CA GLU A 45 -17.90 8.82 -6.32
C GLU A 45 -17.09 10.04 -6.81
N GLY A 46 -16.17 10.54 -5.99
CA GLY A 46 -15.22 11.60 -6.34
C GLY A 46 -13.91 11.13 -6.99
N ALA A 47 -13.85 9.90 -7.50
CA ALA A 47 -12.67 9.43 -8.22
C ALA A 47 -12.52 10.21 -9.54
N ALA A 48 -11.41 10.94 -9.71
CA ALA A 48 -11.10 11.69 -10.92
C ALA A 48 -10.63 10.75 -12.06
N GLY A 49 -11.52 9.84 -12.48
CA GLY A 49 -11.31 8.89 -13.58
C GLY A 49 -11.91 7.50 -13.33
N PRO A 50 -11.80 6.57 -14.31
CA PRO A 50 -12.21 5.19 -14.13
C PRO A 50 -11.37 4.51 -13.04
N ALA A 51 -12.01 4.17 -11.92
CA ALA A 51 -11.38 3.54 -10.77
C ALA A 51 -11.94 2.14 -10.52
N VAL A 52 -11.07 1.23 -10.06
CA VAL A 52 -11.43 -0.16 -9.76
C VAL A 52 -11.02 -0.48 -8.33
N LEU A 53 -11.96 -1.02 -7.57
CA LEU A 53 -11.68 -1.60 -6.25
C LEU A 53 -11.32 -3.08 -6.42
N VAL A 54 -10.12 -3.45 -5.96
CA VAL A 54 -9.61 -4.82 -6.09
C VAL A 54 -9.37 -5.45 -4.72
N LYS A 55 -9.58 -6.77 -4.65
CA LYS A 55 -9.13 -7.60 -3.52
C LYS A 55 -7.83 -8.29 -3.93
N ASN A 56 -6.70 -7.83 -3.38
CA ASN A 56 -5.41 -8.46 -3.65
C ASN A 56 -5.39 -9.88 -3.09
N LEU A 57 -5.20 -10.87 -3.95
CA LEU A 57 -5.11 -12.29 -3.57
C LEU A 57 -3.65 -12.72 -3.38
N TYR A 58 -2.76 -12.22 -4.24
CA TYR A 58 -1.34 -12.55 -4.25
C TYR A 58 -0.52 -11.28 -4.50
N LEU A 59 0.68 -11.24 -3.93
CA LEU A 59 1.66 -10.17 -4.10
C LEU A 59 3.00 -10.81 -4.49
N SER A 60 3.69 -10.27 -5.50
CA SER A 60 5.02 -10.73 -5.88
C SER A 60 6.11 -10.12 -4.99
N CYS A 61 7.14 -10.91 -4.71
CA CYS A 61 8.32 -10.48 -3.98
C CYS A 61 9.52 -10.36 -4.93
N ASP A 62 9.60 -9.26 -5.66
CA ASP A 62 10.64 -9.05 -6.65
C ASP A 62 11.89 -8.32 -6.08
N PRO A 63 13.13 -8.71 -6.48
CA PRO A 63 14.36 -8.09 -6.00
C PRO A 63 14.44 -6.57 -6.23
N TYR A 64 13.78 -6.06 -7.28
CA TYR A 64 13.78 -4.64 -7.61
C TYR A 64 13.13 -3.77 -6.54
N MET A 65 12.21 -4.32 -5.73
CA MET A 65 11.53 -3.56 -4.67
C MET A 65 12.51 -3.01 -3.63
N ARG A 66 13.65 -3.69 -3.43
CA ARG A 66 14.73 -3.22 -2.56
C ARG A 66 15.25 -1.84 -2.98
N GLY A 67 15.39 -1.59 -4.28
CA GLY A 67 15.85 -0.31 -4.80
C GLY A 67 14.93 0.84 -4.42
N ARG A 68 13.63 0.55 -4.26
CA ARG A 68 12.60 1.53 -3.90
C ARG A 68 12.48 1.77 -2.40
N MET A 69 13.05 0.92 -1.56
CA MET A 69 13.09 1.13 -0.10
C MET A 69 14.24 2.07 0.33
N ARG A 70 15.12 2.43 -0.61
CA ARG A 70 16.22 3.38 -0.41
C ARG A 70 15.79 4.77 -0.81
N ASP A 71 16.30 5.78 -0.11
CA ASP A 71 16.20 7.18 -0.54
C ASP A 71 17.16 7.42 -1.72
N PHE A 72 16.79 6.90 -2.90
CA PHE A 72 17.59 6.99 -4.11
C PHE A 72 16.75 7.56 -5.25
N HIS A 73 17.02 8.82 -5.57
CA HIS A 73 16.31 9.59 -6.60
C HIS A 73 16.96 9.55 -7.99
N GLY A 74 18.04 8.77 -8.17
CA GLY A 74 18.73 8.61 -9.45
C GLY A 74 18.17 7.49 -10.35
N SER A 75 17.07 6.84 -9.95
CA SER A 75 16.42 5.77 -10.71
C SER A 75 15.17 6.28 -11.44
N TYR A 76 14.87 5.71 -12.62
CA TYR A 76 13.62 5.98 -13.35
C TYR A 76 12.36 5.58 -12.55
N ILE A 77 12.51 4.71 -11.55
CA ILE A 77 11.43 4.32 -10.64
C ILE A 77 11.62 5.07 -9.31
N PRO A 78 10.67 5.93 -8.90
CA PRO A 78 10.78 6.66 -7.65
C PRO A 78 10.73 5.72 -6.43
N PRO A 79 11.41 6.10 -5.34
CA PRO A 79 11.38 5.33 -4.10
C PRO A 79 10.01 5.39 -3.42
N PHE A 80 9.73 4.41 -2.56
CA PHE A 80 8.54 4.38 -1.73
C PHE A 80 8.56 5.57 -0.76
N LYS A 81 7.40 6.15 -0.47
CA LYS A 81 7.27 7.14 0.60
C LYS A 81 7.14 6.40 1.94
N PRO A 82 8.05 6.59 2.90
CA PRO A 82 7.92 6.04 4.24
C PRO A 82 6.58 6.47 4.87
N GLY A 83 5.96 5.57 5.62
CA GLY A 83 4.61 5.77 6.18
C GLY A 83 3.46 5.59 5.18
N SER A 84 3.74 5.43 3.89
CA SER A 84 2.73 5.12 2.87
C SER A 84 2.73 3.62 2.55
N VAL A 85 1.61 3.11 2.04
CA VAL A 85 1.51 1.70 1.65
C VAL A 85 2.49 1.44 0.50
N SER A 86 3.18 0.30 0.51
CA SER A 86 4.11 -0.07 -0.57
C SER A 86 3.39 -0.15 -1.91
N GLU A 87 3.66 0.81 -2.79
CA GLU A 87 3.00 0.95 -4.09
C GLU A 87 3.75 0.20 -5.19
N SER A 88 3.39 -1.04 -5.52
CA SER A 88 3.88 -1.62 -6.79
C SER A 88 3.48 -0.69 -7.94
N GLY A 89 4.39 -0.44 -8.89
CA GLY A 89 4.18 0.55 -9.95
C GLY A 89 2.88 0.28 -10.70
N GLY A 90 1.83 1.05 -10.40
CA GLY A 90 0.47 0.86 -10.94
C GLY A 90 -0.66 0.95 -9.92
N PHE A 91 -0.50 0.48 -8.67
CA PHE A 91 -1.58 0.48 -7.68
C PHE A 91 -1.26 1.27 -6.39
N HIS A 92 -1.94 2.41 -6.23
CA HIS A 92 -2.10 3.06 -4.94
C HIS A 92 -3.22 2.33 -4.18
N SER A 93 -2.91 1.64 -3.08
CA SER A 93 -3.92 0.95 -2.26
C SER A 93 -4.64 1.87 -1.25
N SER A 94 -4.44 3.19 -1.37
CA SER A 94 -5.24 4.21 -0.66
C SER A 94 -5.37 5.54 -1.40
N GLY A 95 -5.29 5.55 -2.73
CA GLY A 95 -5.45 6.79 -3.49
C GLY A 95 -5.77 6.50 -4.94
N VAL A 96 -6.87 7.03 -5.43
CA VAL A 96 -7.25 7.00 -6.83
C VAL A 96 -6.06 7.48 -7.67
N ARG A 97 -5.50 6.61 -8.53
CA ARG A 97 -4.54 7.05 -9.54
C ARG A 97 -5.33 7.64 -10.70
N CYS A 98 -5.33 8.96 -10.76
CA CYS A 98 -5.86 9.73 -11.89
C CYS A 98 -4.86 9.62 -13.03
N ARG A 99 -5.36 9.33 -14.23
CA ARG A 99 -4.64 9.56 -15.48
C ARG A 99 -5.43 10.59 -16.27
#